data_AF-A0AAN6M6H7-F1
#
_entry.id   AF-A0AAN6M6H7-F1
#
_cell.length_a   1.000
_cell.length_b   1.000
_cell.length_c   1.000
_cell.angle_alpha   90.00
_cell.angle_beta   90.00
_cell.angle_gamma   90.00
#
_symmetry.space_group_name_H-M   'P 1'
#
loop_
_entity.id
_entity.type
_entity.pdbx_description
1 polymer ?
#
loop_
_entity_poly.entity_id
_entity_poly.type
_entity_poly.pdbx_seq_one_letter_code
_entity_poly.pdbx_strand_id
1 'polypeptide(L)'
;MAVSAAPNPSDSPVPSPLSKLLSKLRSKRRSKSLTPLSQIPTLPPLIPSPLPLVLPEHQHLLSHYGWTTITLPNPSNPPSTSTSTSTSLPTPSPPPGPHPLQTAYLALFLAAQSFFSLPPSEKALWSRLTTEEGYTCIPGEKEFLTLRTLSSTPDILKEPAQRYWSLMGDGRGRGGQDGEYD
;
A
#
# COMPACT_ATOMS: atom_id res chain seq x y z
N MET A 1 -53.35 47.00 -11.22
CA MET A 1 -54.43 46.00 -11.29
C MET A 1 -53.90 44.68 -10.75
N ALA A 2 -54.76 43.99 -9.98
CA ALA A 2 -54.63 42.66 -9.38
C ALA A 2 -53.65 42.47 -8.20
N VAL A 3 -54.28 42.16 -7.06
CA VAL A 3 -53.79 41.74 -5.75
C VAL A 3 -53.99 40.22 -5.60
N SER A 4 -53.36 39.65 -4.56
CA SER A 4 -53.65 38.36 -3.89
C SER A 4 -53.04 37.11 -4.53
N ALA A 5 -52.61 36.07 -3.79
CA ALA A 5 -52.34 35.84 -2.36
C ALA A 5 -51.66 34.45 -2.26
N ALA A 6 -50.87 34.19 -1.22
CA ALA A 6 -50.47 32.83 -0.82
C ALA A 6 -51.58 32.16 0.02
N PRO A 7 -51.66 30.81 0.04
CA PRO A 7 -51.35 30.11 1.30
C PRO A 7 -50.74 28.69 1.16
N ASN A 8 -49.62 28.46 1.87
CA ASN A 8 -49.33 27.46 2.93
C ASN A 8 -49.66 25.93 2.86
N PRO A 9 -48.98 25.09 3.68
CA PRO A 9 -48.40 23.79 3.33
C PRO A 9 -49.09 22.57 3.95
N SER A 10 -48.81 21.40 3.39
CA SER A 10 -48.98 20.02 3.92
C SER A 10 -48.49 19.08 2.80
N ASP A 11 -47.92 17.89 2.94
CA ASP A 11 -47.58 17.02 4.05
C ASP A 11 -46.58 15.97 3.45
N SER A 12 -45.43 15.78 4.09
CA SER A 12 -44.60 14.56 4.28
C SER A 12 -44.65 13.34 3.28
N PRO A 13 -43.95 12.19 3.54
CA PRO A 13 -42.95 11.62 2.62
C PRO A 13 -43.40 10.32 1.92
N VAL A 14 -42.96 10.08 0.68
CA VAL A 14 -43.27 8.83 -0.03
C VAL A 14 -42.06 7.87 -0.02
N PRO A 15 -42.11 6.75 0.70
CA PRO A 15 -41.19 5.63 0.53
C PRO A 15 -41.66 4.75 -0.62
N SER A 16 -40.80 4.48 -1.60
CA SER A 16 -41.11 3.53 -2.68
C SER A 16 -40.65 2.10 -2.36
N PRO A 17 -41.41 1.07 -2.77
CA PRO A 17 -41.41 -0.25 -2.16
C PRO A 17 -40.91 -1.31 -3.15
N LEU A 18 -39.69 -1.81 -2.98
CA LEU A 18 -39.20 -2.98 -3.73
C LEU A 18 -38.58 -4.03 -2.80
N SER A 19 -39.35 -4.40 -1.78
CA SER A 19 -39.15 -5.63 -1.05
C SER A 19 -40.32 -6.59 -1.33
N LYS A 20 -39.98 -7.84 -1.67
CA LYS A 20 -40.81 -9.06 -1.83
C LYS A 20 -41.10 -9.50 -3.27
N LEU A 21 -40.12 -10.20 -3.88
CA LEU A 21 -40.28 -11.19 -4.97
C LEU A 21 -38.85 -11.68 -5.25
N LEU A 22 -38.38 -12.91 -4.99
CA LEU A 22 -38.97 -14.22 -5.19
C LEU A 22 -38.35 -15.19 -4.17
N SER A 23 -39.08 -15.49 -3.11
CA SER A 23 -38.90 -16.73 -2.36
C SER A 23 -39.62 -17.84 -3.12
N LYS A 24 -38.91 -18.96 -3.35
CA LYS A 24 -39.35 -20.29 -3.86
C LYS A 24 -38.58 -20.70 -5.11
N LEU A 25 -37.41 -21.30 -4.88
CA LEU A 25 -36.90 -22.40 -5.71
C LEU A 25 -36.10 -23.35 -4.81
N ARG A 26 -36.86 -24.10 -4.00
CA ARG A 26 -36.37 -25.23 -3.21
C ARG A 26 -36.28 -26.45 -4.13
N SER A 27 -35.22 -26.52 -4.93
CA SER A 27 -34.92 -27.71 -5.71
C SER A 27 -34.04 -28.67 -4.89
N LYS A 28 -34.63 -29.82 -4.54
CA LYS A 28 -33.94 -30.95 -3.91
C LYS A 28 -32.84 -31.45 -4.85
N ARG A 29 -31.58 -31.05 -4.60
CA ARG A 29 -30.41 -31.72 -5.19
C ARG A 29 -29.63 -32.46 -4.10
N ARG A 30 -29.83 -33.77 -4.15
CA ARG A 30 -29.12 -34.90 -3.55
C ARG A 30 -27.68 -34.59 -3.10
N SER A 31 -27.42 -34.95 -1.84
CA SER A 31 -26.14 -35.03 -1.15
C SER A 31 -24.96 -35.44 -2.05
N LYS A 32 -23.95 -34.57 -2.09
CA LYS A 32 -22.54 -34.95 -2.21
C LYS A 32 -21.79 -34.21 -1.09
N SER A 33 -21.23 -35.01 -0.19
CA SER A 33 -20.13 -34.74 0.75
C SER A 33 -19.71 -33.27 0.91
N LEU A 34 -19.95 -32.73 2.10
CA LEU A 34 -19.32 -31.52 2.62
C LEU A 34 -17.81 -31.78 2.74
N THR A 35 -17.02 -31.32 1.78
CA THR A 35 -15.63 -30.95 2.03
C THR A 35 -15.65 -29.73 2.96
N PRO A 36 -14.93 -29.72 4.10
CA PRO A 36 -14.89 -28.53 4.94
C PRO A 36 -14.22 -27.40 4.16
N LEU A 37 -14.97 -26.32 3.95
CA LEU A 37 -14.47 -24.99 3.58
C LEU A 37 -13.61 -24.47 4.75
N SER A 38 -12.40 -25.00 4.90
CA SER A 38 -11.44 -24.58 5.91
C SER A 38 -10.14 -24.13 5.28
N GLN A 39 -10.24 -23.16 4.36
CA GLN A 39 -9.10 -22.31 4.00
C GLN A 39 -9.64 -20.92 3.69
N ILE A 40 -10.15 -20.22 4.72
CA ILE A 40 -10.14 -18.75 4.67
C ILE A 40 -8.65 -18.40 4.51
N PRO A 41 -8.24 -17.64 3.49
CA PRO A 41 -6.88 -17.15 3.42
C PRO A 41 -6.61 -16.38 4.71
N THR A 42 -5.82 -16.96 5.61
CA THR A 42 -5.29 -16.24 6.77
C THR A 42 -4.29 -15.26 6.22
N LEU A 43 -4.80 -14.09 5.81
CA LEU A 43 -3.98 -12.94 5.56
C LEU A 43 -3.12 -12.72 6.81
N PRO A 44 -1.82 -12.39 6.65
CA PRO A 44 -1.01 -12.01 7.78
C PRO A 44 -1.72 -10.89 8.55
N PRO A 45 -1.61 -10.86 9.89
CA PRO A 45 -2.26 -9.85 10.70
C PRO A 45 -1.82 -8.46 10.25
N LEU A 46 -2.77 -7.52 10.17
CA LEU A 46 -2.47 -6.15 9.80
C LEU A 46 -1.47 -5.57 10.78
N ILE A 47 -0.37 -5.02 10.25
CA ILE A 47 0.62 -4.32 11.06
C ILE A 47 -0.02 -2.99 11.49
N PRO A 48 -0.12 -2.71 12.80
CA PRO A 48 -0.60 -1.42 13.26
C PRO A 48 0.37 -0.33 12.79
N SER A 49 -0.09 0.53 11.87
CA SER A 49 0.67 1.70 11.45
C SER A 49 0.37 2.87 12.39
N PRO A 50 1.40 3.60 12.86
CA PRO A 50 1.20 4.83 13.63
C PRO A 50 0.56 5.91 12.75
N LEU A 51 -0.78 5.99 12.78
CA LEU A 51 -1.63 7.06 12.22
C LEU A 51 -1.61 7.14 10.68
N PRO A 52 -2.48 7.94 10.01
CA PRO A 52 -2.67 7.78 8.59
C PRO A 52 -1.39 8.19 7.87
N LEU A 53 -0.81 7.22 7.17
CA LEU A 53 0.34 7.48 6.31
C LEU A 53 0.02 8.56 5.29
N VAL A 54 -1.26 8.74 4.93
CA VAL A 54 -1.70 9.83 4.06
C VAL A 54 -2.28 10.94 4.92
N LEU A 55 -1.59 12.09 4.97
CA LEU A 55 -2.10 13.28 5.66
C LEU A 55 -3.44 13.73 5.04
N PRO A 56 -4.37 14.31 5.82
CA PRO A 56 -5.66 14.78 5.32
C PRO A 56 -5.54 15.68 4.08
N GLU A 57 -4.53 16.55 4.06
CA GLU A 57 -4.21 17.42 2.93
C GLU A 57 -3.86 16.67 1.64
N HIS A 58 -3.38 15.43 1.72
CA HIS A 58 -3.03 14.61 0.55
C HIS A 58 -4.15 13.66 0.10
N GLN A 59 -5.21 13.46 0.90
CA GLN A 59 -6.24 12.46 0.61
C GLN A 59 -7.01 12.75 -0.69
N HIS A 60 -7.30 14.02 -0.97
CA HIS A 60 -8.03 14.43 -2.19
C HIS A 60 -7.26 14.10 -3.48
N LEU A 61 -5.92 14.05 -3.42
CA LEU A 61 -5.07 13.71 -4.56
C LEU A 61 -5.29 12.28 -5.02
N LEU A 62 -5.60 11.36 -4.10
CA LEU A 62 -5.82 9.95 -4.45
C LEU A 62 -7.06 9.80 -5.34
N SER A 63 -8.15 10.49 -5.02
CA SER A 63 -9.36 10.48 -5.85
C SER A 63 -9.17 11.20 -7.18
N HIS A 64 -8.34 12.23 -7.22
CA HIS A 64 -8.18 13.07 -8.40
C HIS A 64 -7.14 12.53 -9.41
N TYR A 65 -6.03 12.00 -8.91
CA TYR A 65 -4.88 11.57 -9.72
C TYR A 65 -4.59 10.07 -9.64
N GLY A 66 -5.25 9.33 -8.75
CA GLY A 66 -4.96 7.92 -8.50
C GLY A 66 -3.68 7.66 -7.70
N TRP A 67 -3.00 8.71 -7.22
CA TRP A 67 -1.82 8.62 -6.35
C TRP A 67 -1.84 9.68 -5.26
N THR A 68 -1.12 9.45 -4.16
CA THR A 68 -1.03 10.38 -3.02
C THR A 68 0.33 10.26 -2.32
N THR A 69 0.64 11.20 -1.45
CA THR A 69 1.89 11.24 -0.69
C THR A 69 1.70 10.53 0.65
N ILE A 70 2.60 9.58 0.93
CA ILE A 70 2.73 8.97 2.25
C ILE A 70 3.76 9.73 3.10
N THR A 71 3.36 10.10 4.30
CA THR A 71 4.17 10.70 5.35
C THR A 71 4.45 9.62 6.40
N LEU A 72 5.73 9.29 6.55
CA LEU A 72 6.19 8.32 7.52
C LEU A 72 6.53 9.06 8.83
N PRO A 73 6.08 8.59 10.01
CA PRO A 73 6.39 9.26 11.25
C PRO A 73 7.90 9.30 11.47
N ASN A 74 8.41 10.48 11.82
CA ASN A 74 9.78 10.65 12.21
C ASN A 74 9.88 10.37 13.72
N PRO A 75 10.64 9.36 14.17
CA PRO A 75 10.81 9.09 15.60
C PRO A 75 11.44 10.27 16.36
N SER A 76 12.10 11.21 15.68
CA SER A 76 12.67 12.40 16.31
C SER A 76 11.67 13.53 16.55
N ASN A 77 10.43 13.42 16.07
CA ASN A 77 9.42 14.47 16.19
C ASN A 77 8.03 13.84 16.44
N PRO A 78 7.77 13.30 17.64
CA PRO A 78 6.47 12.73 17.96
C PRO A 78 5.39 13.82 17.88
N PRO A 79 4.21 13.54 17.28
CA PRO A 79 3.11 14.48 17.31
C PRO A 79 2.69 14.73 18.75
N SER A 80 2.80 15.97 19.20
CA SER A 80 2.36 16.48 20.49
C SER A 80 0.85 16.31 20.68
N THR A 81 0.40 15.09 20.95
CA THR A 81 -0.97 14.85 21.40
C THR A 81 -1.00 15.11 22.90
N SER A 82 -0.99 16.40 23.25
CA SER A 82 -1.39 16.87 24.56
C SER A 82 -2.90 16.65 24.72
N THR A 83 -3.27 15.45 25.13
CA THR A 83 -4.55 15.20 25.81
C THR A 83 -4.21 14.76 27.22
N SER A 84 -4.00 15.75 28.07
CA SER A 84 -3.93 15.61 29.52
C SER A 84 -5.31 15.14 30.00
N THR A 85 -5.47 13.84 30.20
CA THR A 85 -6.52 13.33 31.06
C THR A 85 -5.87 12.33 32.00
N SER A 86 -5.50 12.87 33.16
CA SER A 86 -5.11 12.15 34.36
C SER A 86 -6.09 11.02 34.65
N THR A 87 -5.63 9.76 34.69
CA THR A 87 -6.02 8.69 35.64
C THR A 87 -5.18 7.43 35.39
N SER A 88 -4.49 6.98 36.45
CA SER A 88 -3.84 5.67 36.71
C SER A 88 -2.89 5.04 35.69
N LEU A 89 -1.63 4.87 36.12
CA LEU A 89 -0.54 4.09 35.53
C LEU A 89 -0.98 2.78 34.83
N PRO A 90 -0.54 2.59 33.58
CA PRO A 90 0.39 1.50 33.29
C PRO A 90 1.67 2.03 32.62
N THR A 91 2.77 1.31 32.84
CA THR A 91 4.12 1.55 32.33
C THR A 91 4.10 2.02 30.85
N PRO A 92 4.77 3.13 30.47
CA PRO A 92 4.75 3.59 29.10
C PRO A 92 5.42 2.54 28.22
N SER A 93 4.67 1.91 27.31
CA SER A 93 5.27 1.06 26.29
C SER A 93 6.26 1.91 25.48
N PRO A 94 7.43 1.36 25.08
CA PRO A 94 8.35 2.09 24.23
C PRO A 94 7.61 2.64 23.00
N PRO A 95 7.99 3.83 22.50
CA PRO A 95 7.37 4.40 21.32
C PRO A 95 7.44 3.37 20.18
N PRO A 96 6.37 3.18 19.40
CA PRO A 96 6.40 2.27 18.26
C PRO A 96 7.57 2.66 17.36
N GLY A 97 8.46 1.69 17.11
CA GLY A 97 9.62 1.88 16.24
C GLY A 97 9.21 2.27 14.81
N PRO A 98 10.18 2.63 13.95
CA PRO A 98 9.90 2.97 12.56
C PRO A 98 9.16 1.83 11.86
N HIS A 99 8.16 2.19 11.03
CA HIS A 99 7.36 1.21 10.32
C HIS A 99 8.25 0.31 9.45
N PRO A 100 8.05 -1.01 9.35
CA PRO A 100 8.94 -1.90 8.58
C PRO A 100 9.16 -1.44 7.13
N LEU A 101 8.10 -0.93 6.49
CA LEU A 101 8.20 -0.36 5.13
C LEU A 101 9.08 0.88 5.06
N GLN A 102 9.07 1.74 6.09
CA GLN A 102 9.93 2.93 6.18
C GLN A 102 11.39 2.51 6.24
N THR A 103 11.71 1.54 7.10
CA THR A 103 13.07 1.03 7.24
C THR A 103 13.55 0.40 5.92
N ALA A 104 12.72 -0.40 5.25
CA ALA A 104 13.07 -1.01 3.97
C ALA A 104 13.24 0.03 2.84
N TYR A 105 12.36 1.04 2.79
CA TYR A 105 12.47 2.16 1.84
C TYR A 105 13.79 2.90 2.03
N LEU A 106 14.13 3.27 3.27
CA LEU A 106 15.35 4.00 3.57
C LEU A 106 16.59 3.17 3.22
N ALA A 107 16.59 1.87 3.53
CA ALA A 107 17.68 0.98 3.17
C ALA A 107 17.89 0.90 1.66
N LEU A 108 16.80 0.73 0.89
CA LEU A 108 16.86 0.70 -0.58
C LEU A 108 17.34 2.04 -1.15
N PHE A 109 16.87 3.16 -0.61
CA PHE A 109 17.29 4.49 -1.02
C PHE A 109 18.78 4.73 -0.78
N LEU A 110 19.30 4.38 0.40
CA LEU A 110 20.72 4.50 0.73
C LEU A 110 21.58 3.61 -0.17
N ALA A 111 21.16 2.37 -0.41
CA ALA A 111 21.85 1.46 -1.32
C ALA A 111 21.86 1.99 -2.76
N ALA A 112 20.76 2.61 -3.20
CA ALA A 112 20.70 3.28 -4.50
C ALA A 112 21.68 4.46 -4.58
N GLN A 113 21.77 5.29 -3.54
CA GLN A 113 22.78 6.36 -3.49
C GLN A 113 24.19 5.80 -3.61
N SER A 114 24.50 4.71 -2.91
CA SER A 114 25.80 4.05 -3.02
C SER A 114 26.06 3.51 -4.42
N PHE A 115 25.07 2.88 -5.07
CA PHE A 115 25.19 2.43 -6.47
C PHE A 115 25.46 3.60 -7.43
N PHE A 116 24.70 4.70 -7.32
CA PHE A 116 24.89 5.85 -8.22
C PHE A 116 26.19 6.62 -7.96
N SER A 117 26.78 6.46 -6.76
CA SER A 117 28.10 6.99 -6.42
C SER A 117 29.26 6.18 -7.00
N LEU A 118 29.01 4.99 -7.55
CA LEU A 118 30.04 4.19 -8.21
C LEU A 118 30.57 4.87 -9.49
N PRO A 119 31.81 4.57 -9.90
CA PRO A 119 32.37 5.05 -11.16
C PRO A 119 31.49 4.65 -12.36
N PRO A 120 31.42 5.48 -13.43
CA PRO A 120 30.65 5.15 -14.63
C PRO A 120 31.02 3.80 -15.25
N SER A 121 32.30 3.38 -15.18
CA SER A 121 32.75 2.08 -15.68
C SER A 121 32.12 0.89 -14.97
N GLU A 122 31.86 1.00 -13.67
CA GLU A 122 31.22 -0.05 -12.88
C GLU A 122 29.71 -0.06 -13.10
N LYS A 123 29.09 1.13 -13.17
CA LYS A 123 27.65 1.25 -13.48
C LYS A 123 27.34 0.76 -14.90
N ALA A 124 28.25 0.96 -15.84
CA ALA A 124 28.10 0.53 -17.23
C ALA A 124 27.93 -0.99 -17.38
N LEU A 125 28.47 -1.80 -16.46
CA LEU A 125 28.29 -3.26 -16.43
C LEU A 125 26.81 -3.67 -16.33
N TRP A 126 25.97 -2.79 -15.80
CA TRP A 126 24.54 -3.03 -15.62
C TRP A 126 23.71 -2.46 -16.78
N SER A 127 24.33 -1.95 -17.84
CA SER A 127 23.62 -1.38 -18.99
C SER A 127 23.03 -2.46 -19.90
N ARG A 128 21.76 -2.30 -20.30
CA ARG A 128 21.10 -3.10 -21.36
C ARG A 128 21.14 -4.63 -21.12
N LEU A 129 20.88 -5.08 -19.89
CA LEU A 129 20.72 -6.51 -19.59
C LEU A 129 19.51 -7.10 -20.33
N THR A 130 18.43 -6.33 -20.47
CA THR A 130 17.27 -6.64 -21.33
C THR A 130 16.68 -5.35 -21.90
N THR A 131 15.55 -5.41 -22.63
CA THR A 131 14.86 -4.21 -23.15
C THR A 131 14.24 -3.34 -22.05
N GLU A 132 13.97 -3.91 -20.87
CA GLU A 132 13.22 -3.25 -19.79
C GLU A 132 13.99 -3.20 -18.47
N GLU A 133 15.24 -3.69 -18.42
CA GLU A 133 16.07 -3.70 -17.22
C GLU A 133 17.45 -3.10 -17.46
N GLY A 134 18.02 -2.60 -16.36
CA GLY A 134 19.41 -2.17 -16.32
C GLY A 134 19.57 -0.66 -16.19
N TYR A 135 20.83 -0.26 -16.23
CA TYR A 135 21.29 1.10 -16.06
C TYR A 135 21.24 1.86 -17.39
N THR A 136 20.75 3.09 -17.34
CA THR A 136 20.75 4.04 -18.45
C THR A 136 21.23 5.40 -17.94
N CYS A 137 22.12 6.04 -18.68
CA CYS A 137 22.65 7.35 -18.36
C CYS A 137 22.44 8.29 -19.55
N ILE A 138 21.89 9.47 -19.26
CA ILE A 138 21.87 10.60 -20.19
C ILE A 138 22.89 11.61 -19.64
N PRO A 139 24.09 11.73 -20.24
CA PRO A 139 25.15 12.58 -19.73
C PRO A 139 24.67 14.02 -19.53
N GLY A 140 24.93 14.57 -18.34
CA GLY A 140 24.52 15.93 -17.96
C GLY A 140 23.05 16.10 -17.60
N GLU A 141 22.22 15.07 -17.70
CA GLU A 141 20.80 15.13 -17.35
C GLU A 141 20.46 14.22 -16.16
N LYS A 142 20.52 12.91 -16.35
CA LYS A 142 20.02 11.95 -15.36
C LYS A 142 20.54 10.54 -15.56
N GLU A 143 20.49 9.79 -14.48
CA GLU A 143 20.79 8.37 -14.43
C GLU A 143 19.55 7.60 -13.97
N PHE A 144 19.34 6.43 -14.54
CA PHE A 144 18.29 5.51 -14.15
C PHE A 144 18.82 4.11 -14.00
N LEU A 145 18.19 3.35 -13.12
CA LEU A 145 18.38 1.92 -13.00
C LEU A 145 17.00 1.28 -12.86
N THR A 146 16.66 0.36 -13.76
CA THR A 146 15.42 -0.39 -13.69
C THR A 146 15.70 -1.82 -13.20
N LEU A 147 15.02 -2.19 -12.11
CA LEU A 147 15.11 -3.52 -11.48
C LEU A 147 13.76 -4.23 -11.64
N ARG A 148 13.74 -5.47 -12.18
CA ARG A 148 12.53 -6.31 -12.15
C ARG A 148 12.78 -7.69 -11.56
N THR A 149 14.01 -8.20 -11.65
CA THR A 149 14.41 -9.48 -11.05
C THR A 149 15.62 -9.34 -10.15
N LEU A 150 15.76 -10.23 -9.16
CA LEU A 150 16.91 -10.22 -8.24
C LEU A 150 18.20 -10.71 -8.91
N SER A 151 18.11 -11.57 -9.94
CA SER A 151 19.26 -12.09 -10.67
C SER A 151 20.02 -11.02 -11.45
N SER A 152 19.30 -10.05 -12.03
CA SER A 152 19.88 -8.93 -12.79
C SER A 152 20.09 -7.66 -11.95
N THR A 153 19.87 -7.73 -10.62
CA THR A 153 20.04 -6.59 -9.72
C THR A 153 21.50 -6.48 -9.23
N PRO A 154 22.10 -5.28 -9.14
CA PRO A 154 23.40 -5.08 -8.51
C PRO A 154 23.46 -5.61 -7.08
N ASP A 155 24.57 -6.24 -6.69
CA ASP A 155 24.67 -6.92 -5.38
C ASP A 155 24.34 -5.99 -4.21
N ILE A 156 24.75 -4.72 -4.27
CA ILE A 156 24.46 -3.70 -3.26
C ILE A 156 22.95 -3.41 -3.11
N LEU A 157 22.16 -3.69 -4.15
CA LEU A 157 20.72 -3.44 -4.20
C LEU A 157 19.88 -4.70 -3.98
N LYS A 158 20.44 -5.90 -4.13
CA LYS A 158 19.66 -7.17 -4.08
C LYS A 158 18.87 -7.31 -2.79
N GLU A 159 19.54 -7.26 -1.66
CA GLU A 159 18.89 -7.47 -0.35
C GLU A 159 17.89 -6.33 -0.02
N PRO A 160 18.25 -5.03 -0.14
CA PRO A 160 17.30 -3.95 0.12
C PRO A 160 16.09 -3.96 -0.82
N ALA A 161 16.29 -4.28 -2.10
CA ALA A 161 15.21 -4.37 -3.08
C ALA A 161 14.27 -5.54 -2.76
N GLN A 162 14.83 -6.73 -2.48
CA GLN A 162 14.05 -7.90 -2.09
C GLN A 162 13.20 -7.62 -0.86
N ARG A 163 13.79 -7.00 0.18
CA ARG A 163 13.08 -6.66 1.42
C ARG A 163 11.93 -5.69 1.16
N TYR A 164 12.19 -4.62 0.40
CA TYR A 164 11.17 -3.63 0.07
C TYR A 164 10.03 -4.23 -0.79
N TRP A 165 10.37 -5.00 -1.81
CA TRP A 165 9.39 -5.69 -2.66
C TRP A 165 8.57 -6.71 -1.91
N SER A 166 9.18 -7.44 -0.96
CA SER A 166 8.44 -8.38 -0.12
C SER A 166 7.38 -7.63 0.67
N LEU A 167 7.72 -6.52 1.34
CA LEU A 167 6.74 -5.74 2.12
C LEU A 167 5.65 -5.08 1.27
N MET A 168 5.96 -4.64 0.05
CA MET A 168 4.99 -4.03 -0.86
C MET A 168 4.13 -5.05 -1.61
N GLY A 169 4.68 -6.23 -1.87
CA GLY A 169 4.13 -7.27 -2.73
C GLY A 169 3.48 -8.45 -1.99
N ASP A 170 3.68 -8.60 -0.68
CA ASP A 170 3.16 -9.72 0.14
C ASP A 170 1.62 -9.80 0.20
N GLY A 171 0.91 -8.87 -0.45
CA GLY A 171 -0.53 -8.96 -0.67
C GLY A 171 -0.95 -10.06 -1.66
N ARG A 172 -0.03 -10.64 -2.44
CA ARG A 172 -0.33 -11.81 -3.29
C ARG A 172 0.85 -12.76 -3.35
N GLY A 173 0.74 -13.86 -2.61
CA GLY A 173 1.66 -14.98 -2.67
C GLY A 173 2.01 -15.37 -4.11
N ARG A 174 3.28 -15.24 -4.44
CA ARG A 174 3.94 -16.16 -5.35
C ARG A 174 5.14 -16.72 -4.61
N GLY A 175 5.05 -18.01 -4.31
CA GLY A 175 6.26 -18.80 -4.16
C GLY A 175 7.06 -18.62 -5.45
N GLY A 176 8.22 -17.96 -5.33
CA GLY A 176 9.27 -18.11 -6.32
C GLY A 176 9.75 -19.55 -6.21
N GLN A 177 9.18 -20.42 -7.05
CA GLN A 177 9.98 -21.53 -7.56
C GLN A 177 11.10 -20.89 -8.36
N ASP A 178 12.32 -21.20 -7.94
CA ASP A 178 13.54 -20.92 -8.66
C ASP A 178 13.43 -21.59 -10.03
N GLY A 179 13.17 -20.78 -11.06
CA GLY A 179 13.13 -21.22 -12.45
C GLY A 179 14.55 -21.37 -12.96
N GLU A 180 15.17 -22.50 -12.62
CA GLU A 180 16.30 -23.09 -13.34
C GLU A 180 15.83 -23.40 -14.77
N TYR A 181 16.49 -22.80 -15.77
CA TYR A 181 16.37 -23.19 -17.17
C TYR A 181 17.79 -23.55 -17.64
N ASP A 182 17.97 -24.83 -17.96
CA ASP A 182 19.08 -25.36 -18.75
C ASP A 182 19.16 -24.70 -20.15
#